data_AF-A0A7J9GJU2-F1
#
_entry.id   AF-A0A7J9GJU2-F1
#
_cell.length_a   1.000
_cell.length_b   1.000
_cell.length_c   1.000
_cell.angle_alpha   90.00
_cell.angle_beta   90.00
_cell.angle_gamma   90.00
#
_symmetry.space_group_name_H-M   'P 1'
#
loop_
_entity.id
_entity.type
_entity.pdbx_description
1 polymer ?
#
loop_
_entity_poly.entity_id
_entity_poly.type
_entity_poly.pdbx_seq_one_letter_code
_entity_poly.pdbx_strand_id
1 'polypeptide(L)'
;MQAAPSQAELLFKNYKVIKEKLKSKTKDTIMEKYGNAATEEEIPVELLLGQSERQVEYDRAGRIIKGMETSLPKSKYEEDVFINNHTSVWGSWWKDHQWGYKCCKQTIRNSYCTGAAGIEAAEAATDLMKSNIARKASSEDAPAPAQERKHVTWGTDVPEDLVLDEKLLTEALKKEEERRREERDERKRKYNVRWNDEVTAEEMEAYRMKRVHHDDPMKDFLN
;
A
#
# COMPACT_ATOMS: atom_id res chain seq x y z
N MET A 1 -35.89 45.34 -23.56
CA MET A 1 -35.02 44.15 -23.76
C MET A 1 -33.57 44.49 -24.14
N GLN A 2 -33.11 45.74 -23.95
CA GLN A 2 -31.84 46.23 -24.53
C GLN A 2 -30.68 46.42 -23.52
N ALA A 3 -30.90 46.20 -22.22
CA ALA A 3 -29.95 46.64 -21.20
C ALA A 3 -28.76 45.68 -20.92
N ALA A 4 -28.90 44.36 -21.14
CA ALA A 4 -27.81 43.39 -20.91
C ALA A 4 -28.00 42.09 -21.74
N PRO A 5 -27.62 42.09 -23.04
CA PRO A 5 -27.85 40.95 -23.92
C PRO A 5 -27.05 39.69 -23.54
N SER A 6 -25.80 39.84 -23.07
CA SER A 6 -24.94 38.71 -22.67
C SER A 6 -25.46 37.98 -21.43
N GLN A 7 -25.95 38.73 -20.43
CA GLN A 7 -26.57 38.17 -19.23
C GLN A 7 -27.88 37.44 -19.59
N ALA A 8 -28.69 38.01 -20.49
CA ALA A 8 -29.92 37.39 -20.96
C ALA A 8 -29.65 36.09 -21.73
N GLU A 9 -28.57 36.03 -22.53
CA GLU A 9 -28.18 34.82 -23.24
C GLU A 9 -27.77 33.69 -22.28
N LEU A 10 -26.99 34.01 -21.23
CA LEU A 10 -26.58 33.04 -20.21
C LEU A 10 -27.81 32.49 -19.45
N LEU A 11 -28.73 33.36 -19.05
CA LEU A 11 -29.98 32.95 -18.40
C LEU A 11 -30.84 32.08 -19.32
N PHE A 12 -30.87 32.37 -20.62
CA PHE A 12 -31.60 31.56 -21.60
C PHE A 12 -30.97 30.17 -21.79
N LYS A 13 -29.64 30.06 -21.80
CA LYS A 13 -28.93 28.76 -21.81
C LYS A 13 -29.27 27.95 -20.56
N ASN A 14 -29.22 28.58 -19.38
CA ASN A 14 -29.60 27.93 -18.13
C ASN A 14 -31.07 27.48 -18.15
N TYR A 15 -31.97 28.33 -18.65
CA TYR A 15 -33.38 27.99 -18.79
C TYR A 15 -33.60 26.79 -19.73
N LYS A 16 -32.88 26.70 -20.85
CA LYS A 16 -32.96 25.52 -21.73
C LYS A 16 -32.56 24.24 -21.00
N VAL A 17 -31.43 24.27 -20.28
CA VAL A 17 -30.94 23.12 -19.50
C VAL A 17 -31.96 22.74 -18.42
N ILE A 18 -32.51 23.72 -17.70
CA ILE A 18 -33.51 23.49 -16.66
C ILE A 18 -34.79 22.92 -17.27
N LYS A 19 -35.25 23.45 -18.42
CA LYS A 19 -36.43 22.96 -19.12
C LYS A 19 -36.25 21.52 -19.59
N GLU A 20 -35.08 21.14 -20.08
CA GLU A 20 -34.76 19.76 -20.46
C GLU A 20 -34.75 18.83 -19.24
N LYS A 21 -34.12 19.25 -18.13
CA LYS A 21 -34.13 18.51 -16.86
C LYS A 21 -35.53 18.38 -16.28
N LEU A 22 -36.39 19.40 -16.40
CA LEU A 22 -37.78 19.32 -15.96
C LEU A 22 -38.57 18.37 -16.85
N LYS A 23 -38.36 18.39 -18.17
CA LYS A 23 -38.98 17.43 -19.09
C LYS A 23 -38.59 15.98 -18.77
N SER A 24 -37.31 15.71 -18.49
CA SER A 24 -36.88 14.36 -18.09
C SER A 24 -37.56 13.97 -16.78
N LYS A 25 -37.49 14.80 -15.74
CA LYS A 25 -38.17 14.55 -14.46
C LYS A 25 -39.67 14.30 -14.63
N THR A 26 -40.37 15.08 -15.46
CA THR A 26 -41.80 14.83 -15.71
C THR A 26 -42.03 13.50 -16.41
N LYS A 27 -41.18 13.12 -17.38
CA LYS A 27 -41.26 11.80 -18.02
C LYS A 27 -41.02 10.68 -17.00
N ASP A 28 -40.01 10.83 -16.15
CA ASP A 28 -39.67 9.86 -15.10
C ASP A 28 -40.85 9.72 -14.11
N THR A 29 -41.44 10.83 -13.64
CA THR A 29 -42.60 10.78 -12.74
C THR A 29 -43.86 10.16 -13.38
N ILE A 30 -44.03 10.31 -14.69
CA ILE A 30 -45.14 9.69 -15.43
C ILE A 30 -44.85 8.19 -15.58
N MET A 31 -43.61 7.83 -15.91
CA MET A 31 -43.16 6.45 -16.05
C MET A 31 -43.27 5.67 -14.74
N GLU A 32 -42.92 6.28 -13.61
CA GLU A 32 -43.08 5.67 -12.28
C GLU A 32 -44.55 5.46 -11.89
N LYS A 33 -45.44 6.40 -12.24
CA LYS A 33 -46.86 6.34 -11.86
C LYS A 33 -47.68 5.39 -12.72
N TYR A 34 -47.36 5.33 -14.01
CA TYR A 34 -48.17 4.62 -15.00
C TYR A 34 -47.45 3.42 -15.62
N GLY A 35 -46.19 3.17 -15.23
CA GLY A 35 -45.34 2.15 -15.83
C GLY A 35 -44.93 2.50 -17.26
N ASN A 36 -43.94 1.77 -17.78
CA ASN A 36 -43.60 1.84 -19.19
C ASN A 36 -44.19 0.61 -19.90
N ALA A 37 -45.29 0.79 -20.62
CA ALA A 37 -45.90 -0.32 -21.38
C ALA A 37 -45.01 -0.86 -22.52
N ALA A 38 -43.93 -0.16 -22.86
CA ALA A 38 -42.99 -0.56 -23.91
C ALA A 38 -41.75 -1.31 -23.40
N THR A 39 -41.49 -1.31 -22.08
CA THR A 39 -40.54 -2.28 -21.52
C THR A 39 -41.28 -3.61 -21.44
N GLU A 40 -40.87 -4.58 -22.25
CA GLU A 40 -41.22 -5.98 -22.07
C GLU A 40 -40.63 -6.43 -20.73
N GLU A 41 -41.31 -6.13 -19.64
CA GLU A 41 -41.08 -6.82 -18.39
C GLU A 41 -41.39 -8.28 -18.69
N GLU A 42 -40.38 -9.14 -18.65
CA GLU A 42 -40.55 -10.59 -18.83
C GLU A 42 -41.48 -11.07 -17.71
N ILE A 43 -42.77 -11.13 -18.05
CA ILE A 43 -43.80 -11.66 -17.16
C ILE A 43 -43.32 -13.06 -16.77
N PRO A 44 -43.24 -13.39 -15.47
CA PRO A 44 -42.77 -14.71 -15.06
C PRO A 44 -43.62 -15.76 -15.77
N VAL A 45 -42.94 -16.77 -16.32
CA VAL A 45 -43.54 -17.77 -17.22
C VAL A 45 -44.78 -18.44 -16.60
N GLU A 46 -44.83 -18.54 -15.27
CA GLU A 46 -45.97 -19.04 -14.49
C GLU A 46 -47.24 -18.22 -14.70
N LEU A 47 -47.13 -16.88 -14.71
CA LEU A 47 -48.26 -15.98 -14.97
C LEU A 47 -48.65 -15.98 -16.46
N LEU A 48 -47.68 -16.16 -17.36
CA LEU A 48 -47.95 -16.27 -18.80
C LEU A 48 -48.79 -17.51 -19.12
N LEU A 49 -48.47 -18.65 -18.49
CA LEU A 49 -49.11 -19.93 -18.77
C LEU A 49 -50.33 -20.19 -17.88
N GLY A 50 -50.54 -19.40 -16.82
CA GLY A 50 -51.63 -19.58 -15.85
C GLY A 50 -51.56 -20.91 -15.09
N GLN A 51 -50.40 -21.54 -15.10
CA GLN A 51 -50.13 -22.84 -14.47
C GLN A 51 -49.12 -22.62 -13.34
N SER A 52 -49.52 -22.93 -12.11
CA SER A 52 -48.61 -22.96 -10.96
C SER A 52 -47.92 -24.32 -10.80
N GLU A 53 -48.33 -25.31 -11.59
CA GLU A 53 -47.80 -26.68 -11.50
C GLU A 53 -46.59 -26.85 -12.40
N ARG A 54 -45.52 -27.37 -11.81
CA ARG A 54 -44.29 -27.67 -12.51
C ARG A 54 -44.27 -29.14 -12.92
N GLN A 55 -44.28 -29.40 -14.22
CA GLN A 55 -44.16 -30.76 -14.74
C GLN A 55 -42.74 -31.30 -14.54
N VAL A 56 -42.62 -32.41 -13.81
CA VAL A 56 -41.38 -33.17 -13.64
C VAL A 56 -41.58 -34.56 -14.24
N GLU A 57 -40.80 -34.90 -15.26
CA GLU A 57 -40.86 -36.21 -15.92
C GLU A 57 -39.84 -37.16 -15.30
N TYR A 58 -40.29 -38.36 -14.92
CA TYR A 58 -39.46 -39.40 -14.32
C TYR A 58 -39.21 -40.56 -15.29
N ASP A 59 -37.98 -41.07 -15.27
CA ASP A 59 -37.60 -42.35 -15.87
C ASP A 59 -38.31 -43.51 -15.13
N ARG A 60 -38.37 -44.70 -15.74
CA ARG A 60 -38.88 -45.92 -15.09
C ARG A 60 -38.13 -46.24 -13.79
N ALA A 61 -36.88 -45.80 -13.68
CA ALA A 61 -36.04 -45.93 -12.49
C ALA A 61 -36.23 -44.80 -11.45
N GLY A 62 -37.14 -43.84 -11.69
CA GLY A 62 -37.41 -42.71 -10.79
C GLY A 62 -36.40 -41.55 -10.89
N ARG A 63 -35.51 -41.55 -11.89
CA ARG A 63 -34.62 -40.41 -12.17
C ARG A 63 -35.36 -39.32 -12.92
N ILE A 64 -35.16 -38.06 -12.54
CA ILE A 64 -35.80 -36.92 -13.20
C ILE A 64 -35.11 -36.68 -14.54
N ILE A 65 -35.86 -36.74 -15.64
CA ILE A 65 -35.36 -36.49 -17.01
C ILE A 65 -35.59 -35.04 -17.40
N LYS A 66 -36.74 -34.47 -17.02
CA LYS A 66 -37.17 -33.14 -17.42
C LYS A 66 -37.86 -32.42 -16.27
N GLY A 67 -37.71 -31.10 -16.21
CA GLY A 67 -38.35 -30.28 -15.20
C GLY A 67 -37.49 -30.02 -13.95
N MET A 68 -36.30 -30.59 -13.83
CA MET A 68 -35.34 -30.16 -12.81
C MET A 68 -34.84 -28.76 -13.15
N GLU A 69 -34.92 -27.83 -12.20
CA GLU A 69 -34.29 -26.51 -12.38
C GLU A 69 -32.79 -26.73 -12.40
N THR A 70 -32.09 -26.05 -13.30
CA THR A 70 -30.64 -26.04 -13.30
C THR A 70 -30.19 -25.32 -12.03
N SER A 71 -30.02 -26.07 -10.93
CA SER A 71 -29.35 -25.55 -9.76
C SER A 71 -27.90 -25.27 -10.15
N LEU A 72 -27.43 -24.07 -9.82
CA LEU A 72 -26.01 -23.75 -10.01
C LEU A 72 -25.21 -24.73 -9.13
N PRO A 73 -24.24 -25.47 -9.70
CA PRO A 73 -23.47 -26.44 -8.94
C PRO A 73 -22.67 -25.69 -7.86
N LYS A 74 -23.00 -25.93 -6.60
CA LYS A 74 -22.25 -25.39 -5.45
C LYS A 74 -21.08 -26.31 -5.15
N SER A 75 -19.90 -25.73 -4.87
CA SER A 75 -18.77 -26.52 -4.38
C SER A 75 -19.03 -27.02 -2.95
N LYS A 76 -18.15 -27.90 -2.44
CA LYS A 76 -18.24 -28.47 -1.08
C LYS A 76 -18.14 -27.40 0.02
N TYR A 77 -17.53 -26.26 -0.27
CA TYR A 77 -17.28 -25.20 0.69
C TYR A 77 -18.36 -24.11 0.55
N GLU A 78 -18.66 -23.45 1.67
CA GLU A 78 -19.57 -22.31 1.66
C GLU A 78 -18.96 -21.18 0.82
N GLU A 79 -19.56 -20.93 -0.33
CA GLU A 79 -19.22 -19.82 -1.20
C GLU A 79 -19.82 -18.52 -0.64
N ASP A 80 -19.29 -17.37 -1.07
CA ASP A 80 -19.82 -16.04 -0.72
C ASP A 80 -19.83 -15.70 0.79
N VAL A 81 -18.98 -16.36 1.59
CA VAL A 81 -18.75 -15.97 2.98
C VAL A 81 -17.76 -14.82 3.03
N PHE A 82 -18.29 -13.60 3.08
CA PHE A 82 -17.47 -12.41 3.18
C PHE A 82 -17.19 -12.03 4.64
N ILE A 83 -15.90 -11.84 4.94
CA ILE A 83 -15.43 -11.42 6.26
C ILE A 83 -15.72 -9.93 6.43
N ASN A 84 -16.16 -9.50 7.62
CA ASN A 84 -16.24 -8.08 8.02
C ASN A 84 -16.99 -7.15 7.05
N ASN A 85 -18.14 -7.62 6.53
CA ASN A 85 -19.06 -6.87 5.68
C ASN A 85 -18.44 -6.37 4.36
N HIS A 86 -17.40 -7.06 3.88
CA HIS A 86 -16.92 -6.91 2.51
C HIS A 86 -17.89 -7.58 1.53
N THR A 87 -17.87 -7.19 0.25
CA THR A 87 -18.64 -7.87 -0.82
C THR A 87 -17.74 -8.71 -1.74
N SER A 88 -16.47 -8.84 -1.38
CA SER A 88 -15.47 -9.54 -2.17
C SER A 88 -14.49 -10.25 -1.24
N VAL A 89 -13.95 -11.37 -1.69
CA VAL A 89 -12.96 -12.15 -0.93
C VAL A 89 -11.61 -11.43 -0.96
N TRP A 90 -10.82 -11.63 0.10
CA TRP A 90 -9.44 -11.17 0.16
C TRP A 90 -8.62 -11.74 -1.01
N GLY A 91 -7.85 -10.89 -1.71
CA GLY A 91 -7.09 -11.30 -2.91
C GLY A 91 -7.85 -11.11 -4.23
N SER A 92 -9.10 -10.61 -4.16
CA SER A 92 -9.85 -10.20 -5.36
C SER A 92 -9.31 -8.92 -6.03
N TRP A 93 -8.37 -8.22 -5.39
CA TRP A 93 -7.73 -7.01 -5.91
C TRP A 93 -6.21 -7.04 -5.69
N TRP A 94 -5.47 -6.50 -6.66
CA TRP A 94 -4.01 -6.43 -6.66
C TRP A 94 -3.55 -5.06 -7.16
N LYS A 95 -2.64 -4.42 -6.42
CA LYS A 95 -1.97 -3.18 -6.84
C LYS A 95 -0.61 -3.06 -6.14
N ASP A 96 0.41 -2.61 -6.86
CA ASP A 96 1.73 -2.28 -6.31
C ASP A 96 2.32 -3.36 -5.37
N HIS A 97 2.28 -4.62 -5.82
CA HIS A 97 2.77 -5.79 -5.07
C HIS A 97 1.98 -6.12 -3.78
N GLN A 98 0.77 -5.57 -3.63
CA GLN A 98 -0.11 -5.80 -2.49
C GLN A 98 -1.46 -6.37 -2.95
N TRP A 99 -1.91 -7.41 -2.23
CA TRP A 99 -3.26 -7.97 -2.38
C TRP A 99 -4.23 -7.21 -1.48
N GLY A 100 -5.50 -7.13 -1.90
CA GLY A 100 -6.56 -6.52 -1.13
C GLY A 100 -7.95 -6.96 -1.55
N TYR A 101 -8.95 -6.24 -1.03
CA TYR A 101 -10.37 -6.46 -1.35
C TYR A 101 -10.82 -5.60 -2.54
N LYS A 102 -11.57 -6.14 -3.49
CA LYS A 102 -12.10 -5.40 -4.66
C LYS A 102 -13.11 -4.31 -4.27
N CYS A 103 -13.92 -4.55 -3.25
CA CYS A 103 -14.97 -3.62 -2.81
C CYS A 103 -14.44 -2.31 -2.25
N CYS A 104 -13.39 -2.37 -1.43
CA CYS A 104 -12.87 -1.24 -0.66
C CYS A 104 -11.41 -0.89 -1.02
N LYS A 105 -10.74 -1.67 -1.88
CA LYS A 105 -9.31 -1.56 -2.23
C LYS A 105 -8.35 -1.54 -1.03
N GLN A 106 -8.79 -2.05 0.12
CA GLN A 106 -7.96 -2.13 1.32
C GLN A 106 -6.97 -3.28 1.22
N THR A 107 -5.71 -3.01 1.58
CA THR A 107 -4.58 -3.97 1.61
C THR A 107 -4.32 -4.55 2.99
N ILE A 108 -5.27 -4.42 3.93
CA ILE A 108 -5.19 -5.04 5.26
C ILE A 108 -6.24 -6.13 5.38
N ARG A 109 -5.80 -7.37 5.59
CA ARG A 109 -6.68 -8.53 5.77
C ARG A 109 -7.47 -8.39 7.08
N ASN A 110 -8.74 -8.77 7.05
CA ASN A 110 -9.69 -8.68 8.18
C ASN A 110 -9.98 -7.24 8.66
N SER A 111 -9.72 -6.22 7.85
CA SER A 111 -10.24 -4.87 8.12
C SER A 111 -11.74 -4.79 7.83
N TYR A 112 -12.45 -3.82 8.42
CA TYR A 112 -13.85 -3.55 8.07
C TYR A 112 -13.94 -2.77 6.75
N CYS A 113 -14.93 -3.09 5.91
CA CYS A 113 -15.09 -2.41 4.63
C CYS A 113 -15.47 -0.93 4.85
N THR A 114 -14.72 -0.05 4.20
CA THR A 114 -14.88 1.42 4.24
C THR A 114 -15.74 1.98 3.11
N GLY A 115 -16.35 1.13 2.29
CA GLY A 115 -17.15 1.48 1.12
C GLY A 115 -16.41 2.34 0.08
N ALA A 116 -17.17 3.09 -0.71
CA ALA A 116 -16.65 4.02 -1.71
C ALA A 116 -15.83 5.17 -1.07
N ALA A 117 -16.20 5.59 0.14
CA ALA A 117 -15.47 6.62 0.88
C ALA A 117 -14.01 6.23 1.16
N GLY A 118 -13.73 4.94 1.38
CA GLY A 118 -12.37 4.43 1.55
C GLY A 118 -11.50 4.58 0.30
N ILE A 119 -12.10 4.44 -0.89
CA ILE A 119 -11.41 4.59 -2.17
C ILE A 119 -11.06 6.05 -2.42
N GLU A 120 -12.03 6.96 -2.23
CA GLU A 120 -11.81 8.40 -2.39
C GLU A 120 -10.76 8.93 -1.42
N ALA A 121 -10.80 8.48 -0.15
CA ALA A 121 -9.80 8.85 0.85
C ALA A 121 -8.39 8.34 0.49
N ALA A 122 -8.28 7.11 -0.03
CA ALA A 122 -7.00 6.56 -0.47
C ALA A 122 -6.43 7.32 -1.68
N GLU A 123 -7.28 7.66 -2.67
CA GLU A 123 -6.87 8.44 -3.84
C GLU A 123 -6.45 9.86 -3.44
N ALA A 124 -7.23 10.53 -2.60
CA ALA A 124 -6.88 11.82 -2.03
C ALA A 124 -5.56 11.78 -1.24
N ALA A 125 -5.32 10.74 -0.44
CA ALA A 125 -4.06 10.57 0.28
C ALA A 125 -2.87 10.41 -0.69
N THR A 126 -3.03 9.67 -1.79
CA THR A 126 -1.98 9.54 -2.81
C THR A 126 -1.71 10.87 -3.52
N ASP A 127 -2.73 11.67 -3.79
CA ASP A 127 -2.58 12.97 -4.44
C ASP A 127 -1.96 14.01 -3.50
N LEU A 128 -2.32 13.98 -2.21
CA LEU A 128 -1.65 14.77 -1.18
C LEU A 128 -0.16 14.40 -1.08
N MET A 129 0.17 13.11 -1.09
CA MET A 129 1.58 12.66 -1.07
C MET A 129 2.34 13.16 -2.29
N LYS A 130 1.78 13.05 -3.51
CA LYS A 130 2.39 13.61 -4.73
C LYS A 130 2.57 15.12 -4.65
N SER A 131 1.57 15.84 -4.13
CA SER A 131 1.64 17.30 -3.97
C SER A 131 2.74 17.71 -3.00
N ASN A 132 2.92 16.97 -1.89
CA ASN A 132 3.99 17.21 -0.93
C ASN A 132 5.36 16.94 -1.54
N ILE A 133 5.50 15.88 -2.34
CA ILE A 133 6.73 15.58 -3.08
C ILE A 133 7.05 16.70 -4.07
N ALA A 134 6.07 17.18 -4.84
CA ALA A 134 6.25 18.27 -5.77
C ALA A 134 6.64 19.59 -5.07
N ARG A 135 5.99 19.91 -3.94
CA ARG A 135 6.35 21.07 -3.11
C ARG A 135 7.78 20.95 -2.60
N LYS A 136 8.17 19.78 -2.09
CA LYS A 136 9.53 19.52 -1.61
C LYS A 136 10.57 19.60 -2.73
N ALA A 137 10.23 19.16 -3.94
CA ALA A 137 11.11 19.26 -5.10
C ALA A 137 11.27 20.71 -5.59
N SER A 138 10.23 21.54 -5.45
CA SER A 138 10.28 22.96 -5.81
C SER A 138 10.97 23.83 -4.75
N SER A 139 10.94 23.43 -3.49
CA SER A 139 11.78 24.04 -2.47
C SER A 139 13.20 23.52 -2.64
N GLU A 140 14.11 24.34 -3.17
CA GLU A 140 15.56 24.09 -3.21
C GLU A 140 16.22 24.05 -1.82
N ASP A 141 15.44 23.83 -0.76
CA ASP A 141 15.96 23.49 0.55
C ASP A 141 16.54 22.08 0.47
N ALA A 142 17.79 22.01 0.01
CA ALA A 142 18.65 20.87 0.28
C ALA A 142 18.55 20.61 1.79
N PRO A 143 18.10 19.43 2.23
CA PRO A 143 18.14 19.13 3.65
C PRO A 143 19.58 19.39 4.10
N ALA A 144 19.75 20.28 5.09
CA ALA A 144 21.03 20.41 5.79
C ALA A 144 21.52 18.99 6.07
N PRO A 145 22.80 18.66 5.77
CA PRO A 145 23.27 17.29 5.84
C PRO A 145 22.88 16.76 7.20
N ALA A 146 21.91 15.84 7.21
CA ALA A 146 21.49 15.18 8.43
C ALA A 146 22.76 14.47 8.89
N GLN A 147 23.41 15.02 9.92
CA GLN A 147 24.58 14.41 10.51
C GLN A 147 24.16 12.99 10.84
N GLU A 148 24.71 12.02 10.11
CA GLU A 148 24.46 10.61 10.36
C GLU A 148 24.96 10.35 11.78
N ARG A 149 24.04 10.36 12.75
CA ARG A 149 24.33 9.86 14.08
C ARG A 149 24.52 8.36 13.89
N LYS A 150 25.77 7.94 13.68
CA LYS A 150 26.16 6.54 13.66
C LYS A 150 25.87 5.99 15.04
N HIS A 151 24.67 5.46 15.20
CA HIS A 151 24.27 4.81 16.43
C HIS A 151 25.21 3.62 16.62
N VAL A 152 25.98 3.62 17.71
CA VAL A 152 26.91 2.52 18.00
C VAL A 152 26.09 1.24 18.10
N THR A 153 26.37 0.33 17.17
CA THR A 153 25.84 -1.02 17.18
C THR A 153 26.54 -1.78 18.30
N TRP A 154 25.87 -1.81 19.46
CA TRP A 154 26.08 -2.73 20.58
C TRP A 154 27.13 -2.36 21.65
N GLY A 155 26.64 -2.10 22.88
CA GLY A 155 27.25 -2.59 24.11
C GLY A 155 28.43 -1.84 24.75
N THR A 156 28.71 -0.58 24.41
CA THR A 156 29.65 0.24 25.21
C THR A 156 29.17 1.67 25.40
N ASP A 157 29.25 2.16 26.65
CA ASP A 157 28.86 3.50 27.07
C ASP A 157 29.85 4.54 26.53
N VAL A 158 29.65 4.96 25.28
CA VAL A 158 30.32 6.14 24.71
C VAL A 158 29.43 7.35 24.96
N PRO A 159 29.94 8.45 25.53
CA PRO A 159 29.19 9.69 25.63
C PRO A 159 28.67 10.12 24.25
N GLU A 160 27.36 10.35 24.12
CA GLU A 160 26.70 10.69 22.85
C GLU A 160 27.20 12.00 22.20
N ASP A 161 27.95 12.82 22.95
CA ASP A 161 28.42 14.15 22.53
C ASP A 161 29.90 14.17 22.04
N LEU A 162 30.57 13.02 21.90
CA LEU A 162 31.94 12.95 21.37
C LEU A 162 31.96 13.14 19.85
N VAL A 163 32.20 14.38 19.41
CA VAL A 163 32.47 14.70 18.01
C VAL A 163 33.89 14.27 17.67
N LEU A 164 34.01 13.19 16.90
CA LEU A 164 35.28 12.66 16.43
C LEU A 164 35.67 13.34 15.11
N ASP A 165 36.92 13.77 14.99
CA ASP A 165 37.43 14.37 13.76
C ASP A 165 37.67 13.29 12.70
N GLU A 166 36.95 13.38 11.58
CA GLU A 166 37.01 12.38 10.50
C GLU A 166 38.44 12.14 9.98
N LYS A 167 39.26 13.20 9.91
CA LYS A 167 40.65 13.11 9.44
C LYS A 167 41.51 12.26 10.38
N LEU A 168 41.43 12.52 11.69
CA LEU A 168 42.18 11.79 12.71
C LEU A 168 41.72 10.33 12.81
N LEU A 169 40.41 10.07 12.66
CA LEU A 169 39.88 8.72 12.58
C LEU A 169 40.42 7.95 11.36
N THR A 170 40.50 8.58 10.18
CA THR A 170 41.08 7.93 9.00
C THR A 170 42.57 7.64 9.14
N GLU A 171 43.33 8.53 9.80
CA GLU A 171 44.74 8.31 10.10
C GLU A 171 44.93 7.17 11.12
N ALA A 172 44.11 7.13 12.16
CA ALA A 172 44.10 6.06 13.16
C ALA A 172 43.73 4.69 12.53
N LEU A 173 42.76 4.66 11.62
CA LEU A 173 42.42 3.45 10.86
C LEU A 173 43.62 2.97 10.03
N LYS A 174 44.31 3.85 9.30
CA LYS A 174 45.49 3.46 8.52
C LYS A 174 46.60 2.89 9.41
N LYS A 175 46.89 3.56 10.53
CA LYS A 175 47.90 3.14 11.51
C LYS A 175 47.60 1.76 12.11
N GLU A 176 46.32 1.46 12.39
CA GLU A 176 45.95 0.13 12.89
C GLU A 176 45.99 -0.95 11.82
N GLU A 177 45.71 -0.60 10.56
CA GLU A 177 45.90 -1.54 9.44
C GLU A 177 47.37 -1.88 9.22
N GLU A 178 48.25 -0.89 9.30
CA GLU A 178 49.71 -1.08 9.25
C GLU A 178 50.18 -1.95 10.41
N ARG A 179 49.73 -1.67 11.64
CA ARG A 179 50.04 -2.49 12.82
C ARG A 179 49.58 -3.94 12.66
N ARG A 180 48.39 -4.18 12.09
CA ARG A 180 47.85 -5.54 11.83
C ARG A 180 48.61 -6.26 10.72
N ARG A 181 49.15 -5.52 9.75
CA ARG A 181 49.92 -6.07 8.62
C ARG A 181 51.35 -6.40 9.02
N GLU A 182 51.91 -5.72 10.02
CA GLU A 182 53.23 -6.03 10.58
C GLU A 182 53.21 -7.36 11.35
N GLU A 183 53.73 -8.41 10.73
CA GLU A 183 53.89 -9.72 11.34
C GLU A 183 54.98 -9.67 12.42
N ARG A 184 54.56 -9.61 13.69
CA ARG A 184 55.46 -9.28 14.81
C ARG A 184 56.23 -10.50 15.34
N ASP A 185 57.21 -10.95 14.57
CA ASP A 185 58.20 -11.96 14.99
C ASP A 185 58.90 -11.56 16.32
N GLU A 186 58.70 -12.34 17.39
CA GLU A 186 59.19 -11.98 18.73
C GLU A 186 60.72 -11.88 18.82
N ARG A 187 61.43 -12.61 17.95
CA ARG A 187 62.90 -12.63 17.87
C ARG A 187 63.54 -11.36 17.28
N LYS A 188 62.77 -10.48 16.63
CA LYS A 188 63.27 -9.24 16.01
C LYS A 188 63.01 -7.98 16.84
N ARG A 189 62.43 -8.09 18.03
CA ARG A 189 62.14 -6.93 18.90
C ARG A 189 63.44 -6.40 19.52
N LYS A 190 63.80 -5.15 19.21
CA LYS A 190 64.99 -4.48 19.73
C LYS A 190 64.79 -4.14 21.22
N TYR A 191 65.82 -4.34 22.06
CA TYR A 191 65.75 -4.27 23.53
C TYR A 191 65.29 -2.91 24.12
N ASN A 192 65.33 -1.82 23.34
CA ASN A 192 64.98 -0.47 23.81
C ASN A 192 63.67 0.05 23.17
N VAL A 193 62.55 -0.64 23.39
CA VAL A 193 61.21 -0.09 23.06
C VAL A 193 60.72 0.72 24.25
N ARG A 194 60.57 2.03 24.06
CA ARG A 194 59.76 2.86 24.96
C ARG A 194 58.30 2.74 24.52
N TRP A 195 57.43 2.37 25.45
CA TRP A 195 55.98 2.39 25.25
C TRP A 195 55.44 3.78 25.61
N ASN A 196 54.56 4.30 24.77
CA ASN A 196 53.74 5.46 25.09
C ASN A 196 52.31 4.92 25.29
N ASP A 197 51.72 5.16 26.45
CA ASP A 197 50.41 4.62 26.86
C ASP A 197 49.24 5.59 26.57
N GLU A 198 49.50 6.71 25.90
CA GLU A 198 48.48 7.70 25.54
C GLU A 198 47.71 7.24 24.30
N VAL A 199 46.42 6.91 24.47
CA VAL A 199 45.52 6.48 23.39
C VAL A 199 44.44 7.56 23.20
N THR A 200 44.26 8.02 21.96
CA THR A 200 43.22 9.01 21.65
C THR A 200 41.84 8.36 21.47
N ALA A 201 40.77 9.16 21.53
CA ALA A 201 39.40 8.65 21.36
C ALA A 201 39.18 8.02 19.98
N GLU A 202 39.81 8.58 18.95
CA GLU A 202 39.78 8.11 17.56
C GLU A 202 40.56 6.81 17.39
N GLU A 203 41.70 6.66 18.08
CA GLU A 203 42.46 5.40 18.09
C GLU A 203 41.68 4.26 18.76
N MET A 204 40.94 4.55 19.84
CA MET A 204 40.04 3.58 20.47
C MET A 204 38.85 3.21 19.58
N GLU A 205 38.30 4.14 18.81
CA GLU A 205 37.22 3.85 17.86
C GLU A 205 37.73 3.05 16.65
N ALA A 206 38.87 3.43 16.06
CA ALA A 206 39.51 2.69 14.99
C ALA A 206 39.82 1.25 15.39
N TYR A 207 40.34 1.04 16.61
CA TYR A 207 40.56 -0.28 17.17
C TYR A 207 39.24 -1.05 17.34
N ARG A 208 38.18 -0.41 17.84
CA ARG A 208 36.85 -1.05 17.99
C ARG A 208 36.25 -1.47 16.65
N MET A 209 36.36 -0.65 15.61
CA MET A 209 35.86 -0.98 14.27
C MET A 209 36.61 -2.16 13.64
N LYS A 210 37.91 -2.31 13.92
CA LYS A 210 38.76 -3.35 13.33
C LYS A 210 38.92 -4.60 14.17
N ARG A 211 38.52 -4.55 15.45
CA ARG A 211 38.58 -5.69 16.36
C ARG A 211 37.67 -6.79 15.84
N VAL A 212 38.27 -7.91 15.49
CA VAL A 212 37.53 -9.12 15.11
C VAL A 212 36.86 -9.69 16.36
N HIS A 213 35.53 -9.72 16.36
CA HIS A 213 34.76 -10.37 17.41
C HIS A 213 34.86 -11.89 17.24
N HIS A 214 35.58 -12.54 18.15
CA HIS A 214 35.75 -14.00 18.10
C HIS A 214 34.44 -14.78 18.28
N ASP A 215 33.44 -14.16 18.91
CA ASP A 215 32.12 -14.74 19.18
C ASP A 215 31.07 -14.42 18.09
N ASP A 216 31.44 -13.74 17.00
CA ASP A 216 30.54 -13.45 15.88
C ASP A 216 30.44 -14.68 14.94
N PRO A 217 29.24 -15.30 14.78
CA PRO A 217 29.06 -16.45 13.89
C PRO A 217 29.30 -16.14 12.40
N MET A 218 29.40 -14.86 12.00
CA MET A 218 29.78 -14.47 10.64
C MET A 218 31.28 -14.24 10.45
N LYS A 219 32.10 -14.37 11.50
CA LYS A 219 33.55 -14.14 11.45
C LYS A 219 34.25 -14.96 10.36
N ASP A 220 33.90 -16.23 10.21
CA ASP A 220 34.56 -17.14 9.26
C ASP A 220 34.21 -16.83 7.78
N PHE A 221 33.24 -15.95 7.54
CA PHE A 221 32.78 -15.56 6.21
C PHE A 221 33.26 -14.16 5.78
N LEU A 222 33.85 -13.38 6.69
CA LEU A 222 34.50 -12.11 6.38
C LEU A 222 36.01 -12.35 6.19
N ASN A 223 36.43 -12.55 4.94
CA ASN A 223 37.84 -12.45 4.51
C ASN A 223 38.18 -11.03 4.08
#